data_AF-A0A8I1UE94-F1
#
_entry.id   AF-A0A8I1UE94-F1
#
_cell.length_a   1.000
_cell.length_b   1.000
_cell.length_c   1.000
_cell.angle_alpha   90.00
_cell.angle_beta   90.00
_cell.angle_gamma   90.00
#
_symmetry.space_group_name_H-M   'P 1'
#
loop_
_entity.id
_entity.type
_entity.pdbx_description
1 polymer ?
#
loop_
_entity_poly.entity_id
_entity_poly.type
_entity_poly.pdbx_seq_one_letter_code
_entity_poly.pdbx_strand_id
1 'polypeptide(L)'
;MSLDGSGRALDGLPPAAAGALGLIVLVDNSQTDPIAQVEWHLRVLAGPIGPLPTVVGVGRLETHPSPGVEAYCAGLEAAGWRVPVIDVDVRREADVRLLLSVLVGLAEADGGAPPE
;
A
#
# COMPACT_ATOMS: atom_id res chain seq x y z
N MET A 1 22.03 6.00 -17.62
CA MET A 1 21.12 4.87 -17.89
C MET A 1 21.48 3.76 -16.92
N SER A 2 20.94 3.80 -15.71
CA SER A 2 21.13 2.74 -14.72
C SER A 2 19.93 1.81 -14.83
N LEU A 3 20.18 0.65 -15.42
CA LEU A 3 19.23 -0.46 -15.47
C LEU A 3 19.34 -1.21 -14.14
N ASP A 4 18.22 -1.68 -13.59
CA ASP A 4 18.26 -2.69 -12.54
C ASP A 4 18.72 -4.04 -13.11
N GLY A 5 18.99 -5.02 -12.24
CA GLY A 5 19.39 -6.37 -12.63
C GLY A 5 18.36 -7.13 -13.50
N SER A 6 17.18 -6.55 -13.75
CA SER A 6 16.13 -7.09 -14.60
C SER A 6 15.96 -6.32 -15.92
N GLY A 7 16.78 -5.31 -16.20
CA GLY A 7 16.74 -4.54 -17.45
C GLY A 7 15.58 -3.55 -17.56
N ARG A 8 14.90 -3.20 -16.47
CA ARG A 8 13.80 -2.23 -16.49
C ARG A 8 14.33 -0.81 -16.27
N ALA A 9 13.85 0.14 -17.07
CA ALA A 9 14.25 1.54 -16.98
C ALA A 9 13.53 2.23 -15.80
N LEU A 10 14.30 2.76 -14.85
CA LEU A 10 13.81 3.50 -13.68
C LEU A 10 13.48 4.98 -13.98
N ASP A 11 13.68 5.44 -15.21
CA ASP A 11 13.69 6.86 -15.62
C ASP A 11 12.31 7.60 -15.57
N GLY A 12 11.28 7.01 -14.96
CA GLY A 12 9.93 7.61 -14.83
C GLY A 12 9.25 7.43 -13.48
N LEU A 13 9.90 6.78 -12.52
CA LEU A 13 9.39 6.62 -11.16
C LEU A 13 9.68 7.86 -10.31
N PRO A 14 8.76 8.29 -9.41
CA PRO A 14 9.17 9.20 -8.35
C PRO A 14 10.40 8.63 -7.63
N PRO A 15 11.43 9.46 -7.33
CA PRO A 15 12.70 8.99 -6.75
C PRO A 15 12.54 8.24 -5.42
N ALA A 16 11.40 8.41 -4.73
CA ALA A 16 11.07 7.71 -3.49
C ALA A 16 10.77 6.20 -3.66
N ALA A 17 10.51 5.74 -4.88
CA ALA A 17 10.03 4.38 -5.12
C ALA A 17 11.11 3.44 -5.69
N ALA A 18 12.20 3.98 -6.25
CA ALA A 18 13.36 3.17 -6.61
C ALA A 18 14.10 2.72 -5.34
N GLY A 19 14.07 1.41 -5.05
CA GLY A 19 14.70 0.83 -3.86
C GLY A 19 13.85 0.89 -2.58
N ALA A 20 12.54 1.17 -2.70
CA ALA A 20 11.62 1.11 -1.56
C ALA A 20 11.43 -0.32 -1.05
N LEU A 21 11.40 -0.49 0.28
CA LEU A 21 11.12 -1.78 0.93
C LEU A 21 9.65 -2.18 0.84
N GLY A 22 8.76 -1.21 0.67
CA GLY A 22 7.31 -1.42 0.58
C GLY A 22 6.55 -0.11 0.50
N LEU A 23 5.23 -0.21 0.44
CA LEU A 23 4.30 0.90 0.25
C LEU A 23 3.25 0.96 1.37
N ILE A 24 3.03 2.15 1.92
CA ILE A 24 1.89 2.44 2.80
C ILE A 24 0.99 3.43 2.07
N VAL A 25 -0.28 3.06 1.85
CA VAL A 25 -1.30 3.96 1.28
C VAL A 25 -2.19 4.46 2.41
N LEU A 26 -2.22 5.78 2.61
CA LEU A 26 -3.06 6.41 3.63
C LEU A 26 -4.27 7.07 2.98
N VAL A 27 -5.45 6.80 3.54
CA VAL A 27 -6.71 7.31 3.00
C VAL A 27 -7.52 8.02 4.07
N ASP A 28 -8.06 9.17 3.67
CA ASP A 28 -9.05 9.90 4.44
C ASP A 28 -10.45 9.42 4.05
N ASN A 29 -11.14 8.73 4.98
CA ASN A 29 -12.45 8.13 4.71
C ASN A 29 -13.57 9.17 4.55
N SER A 30 -13.31 10.45 4.78
CA SER A 30 -14.28 11.52 4.51
C SER A 30 -14.41 11.88 3.03
N GLN A 31 -13.57 11.33 2.15
CA GLN A 31 -13.61 11.64 0.71
C GLN A 31 -14.77 10.92 0.01
N THR A 32 -15.17 11.44 -1.16
CA THR A 32 -16.39 11.01 -1.87
C THR A 32 -16.34 9.56 -2.37
N ASP A 33 -15.18 9.07 -2.80
CA ASP A 33 -14.98 7.67 -3.18
C ASP A 33 -13.57 7.22 -2.76
N PRO A 34 -13.41 6.89 -1.48
CA PRO A 34 -12.07 6.69 -0.93
C PRO A 34 -11.51 5.31 -1.31
N ILE A 35 -12.35 4.33 -1.65
CA ILE A 35 -11.91 3.01 -2.15
C ILE A 35 -11.34 3.14 -3.56
N ALA A 36 -12.03 3.83 -4.47
CA ALA A 36 -11.51 4.05 -5.83
C ALA A 36 -10.20 4.85 -5.80
N GLN A 37 -10.05 5.77 -4.84
CA GLN A 37 -8.80 6.49 -4.63
C GLN A 37 -7.66 5.56 -4.21
N VAL A 38 -7.88 4.59 -3.32
CA VAL A 38 -6.86 3.56 -3.00
C VAL A 38 -6.48 2.79 -4.26
N GLU A 39 -7.46 2.26 -5.00
CA GLU A 39 -7.22 1.45 -6.21
C GLU A 39 -6.36 2.22 -7.21
N TRP A 40 -6.66 3.50 -7.42
CA TRP A 40 -5.89 4.36 -8.31
C TRP A 40 -4.43 4.50 -7.88
N HIS A 41 -4.18 4.72 -6.58
CA HIS A 41 -2.81 4.82 -6.06
C HIS A 41 -2.05 3.50 -6.22
N LEU A 42 -2.69 2.36 -5.90
CA LEU A 42 -2.11 1.04 -6.09
C LEU A 42 -1.74 0.79 -7.56
N ARG A 43 -2.62 1.14 -8.50
CA ARG A 43 -2.37 0.92 -9.94
C ARG A 43 -1.24 1.79 -10.49
N VAL A 44 -1.18 3.06 -10.10
CA VAL A 44 -0.13 3.98 -10.56
C VAL A 44 1.25 3.55 -10.03
N LEU A 45 1.30 3.07 -8.79
CA LEU A 45 2.56 2.70 -8.14
C LEU A 45 3.02 1.30 -8.54
N ALA A 46 2.14 0.30 -8.64
CA ALA A 46 2.52 -1.08 -8.94
C ALA A 46 3.15 -1.28 -10.34
N GLY A 47 2.75 -0.48 -11.33
CA GLY A 47 3.25 -0.66 -12.71
C GLY A 47 4.78 -0.52 -12.82
N PRO A 48 5.36 0.56 -12.28
CA PRO A 48 6.80 0.76 -12.35
C PRO A 48 7.66 -0.07 -11.37
N ILE A 49 7.16 -0.38 -10.17
CA ILE A 49 7.96 -1.05 -9.10
C ILE A 49 7.74 -2.57 -8.96
N GLY A 50 6.79 -3.14 -9.70
CA GLY A 50 6.43 -4.55 -9.52
C GLY A 50 5.69 -4.79 -8.19
N PRO A 51 5.47 -6.05 -7.80
CA PRO A 51 4.83 -6.36 -6.53
C PRO A 51 5.74 -5.92 -5.37
N LEU A 52 5.28 -4.95 -4.59
CA LEU A 52 5.90 -4.56 -3.34
C LEU A 52 4.97 -4.87 -2.17
N PRO A 53 5.51 -5.26 -1.01
CA PRO A 53 4.77 -5.32 0.24
C PRO A 53 3.95 -4.04 0.41
N THR A 54 2.65 -4.16 0.58
CA THR A 54 1.74 -3.00 0.61
C THR A 54 0.70 -3.14 1.70
N VAL A 55 0.47 -2.06 2.45
CA VAL A 55 -0.59 -1.94 3.47
C VAL A 55 -1.39 -0.65 3.28
N VAL A 56 -2.69 -0.71 3.53
CA VAL A 56 -3.61 0.42 3.45
C VAL A 56 -4.03 0.83 4.86
N GLY A 57 -3.78 2.08 5.21
CA GLY A 57 -4.28 2.71 6.44
C GLY A 57 -5.48 3.61 6.13
N VAL A 58 -6.63 3.32 6.73
CA VAL A 58 -7.86 4.09 6.59
C VAL A 58 -8.04 4.95 7.84
N GLY A 59 -8.03 6.27 7.68
CA GLY A 59 -8.30 7.20 8.76
C GLY A 59 -9.72 7.73 8.77
N ARG A 60 -10.12 8.30 9.91
CA ARG A 60 -11.42 8.93 10.16
C ARG A 60 -12.62 7.99 10.19
N LEU A 61 -12.44 6.67 10.34
CA LEU A 61 -13.57 5.74 10.48
C LEU A 61 -14.44 6.06 11.69
N GLU A 62 -13.90 6.70 12.73
CA GLU A 62 -14.64 7.13 13.91
C GLU A 62 -15.64 8.27 13.61
N THR A 63 -15.37 9.11 12.61
CA THR A 63 -16.25 10.23 12.21
C THR A 63 -16.99 9.97 10.90
N HIS A 64 -16.42 9.14 10.03
CA HIS A 64 -16.95 8.75 8.73
C HIS A 64 -16.90 7.21 8.66
N PRO A 65 -17.85 6.49 9.29
CA PRO A 65 -17.79 5.04 9.44
C PRO A 65 -18.11 4.26 8.16
N SER A 66 -18.50 4.95 7.08
CA SER A 66 -18.82 4.34 5.80
C SER A 66 -18.02 5.01 4.68
N PRO A 67 -17.31 4.25 3.84
CA PRO A 67 -17.21 2.78 3.84
C PRO A 67 -16.39 2.25 5.03
N GLY A 68 -16.79 1.10 5.58
CA GLY A 68 -16.04 0.39 6.64
C GLY A 68 -14.87 -0.44 6.07
N VAL A 69 -14.01 -0.97 6.95
CA VAL A 69 -12.81 -1.76 6.55
C VAL A 69 -13.18 -2.95 5.66
N GLU A 70 -14.26 -3.64 5.95
CA GLU A 70 -14.73 -4.79 5.16
C GLU A 70 -15.11 -4.38 3.73
N ALA A 71 -15.66 -3.18 3.55
CA ALA A 71 -16.00 -2.65 2.23
C ALA A 71 -14.73 -2.31 1.43
N TYR A 72 -13.69 -1.79 2.08
CA TYR A 72 -12.38 -1.63 1.45
C TYR A 72 -11.81 -2.98 1.00
N CYS A 73 -11.77 -3.97 1.89
CA CYS A 73 -11.27 -5.30 1.55
C CYS A 73 -12.01 -5.90 0.35
N ALA A 74 -13.35 -5.87 0.36
CA ALA A 74 -14.16 -6.40 -0.73
C ALA A 74 -13.97 -5.64 -2.05
N GLY A 75 -13.94 -4.30 -2.00
CA GLY A 75 -13.76 -3.47 -3.19
C GLY A 75 -12.37 -3.64 -3.82
N LEU A 76 -11.33 -3.68 -2.99
CA LEU A 76 -9.96 -3.89 -3.44
C LEU A 76 -9.76 -5.31 -3.98
N GLU A 77 -10.30 -6.34 -3.33
CA GLU A 77 -10.22 -7.71 -3.83
C GLU A 77 -10.95 -7.87 -5.17
N ALA A 78 -12.12 -7.25 -5.34
CA ALA A 78 -12.85 -7.22 -6.61
C ALA A 78 -12.03 -6.54 -7.73
N ALA A 79 -11.19 -5.57 -7.38
CA ALA A 79 -10.26 -4.90 -8.29
C ALA A 79 -8.92 -5.65 -8.48
N GLY A 80 -8.76 -6.82 -7.87
CA GLY A 80 -7.58 -7.68 -8.00
C GLY A 80 -6.46 -7.42 -6.99
N TRP A 81 -6.72 -6.61 -5.95
CA TRP A 81 -5.75 -6.28 -4.91
C TRP A 81 -6.04 -7.03 -3.61
N ARG A 82 -5.08 -7.81 -3.13
CA ARG A 82 -5.11 -8.43 -1.80
C ARG A 82 -4.06 -7.79 -0.92
N VAL A 83 -4.45 -6.73 -0.21
CA VAL A 83 -3.59 -5.95 0.68
C VAL A 83 -4.25 -5.81 2.04
N PRO A 84 -3.51 -5.84 3.16
CA PRO A 84 -4.08 -5.58 4.47
C PRO A 84 -4.64 -4.15 4.55
N VAL A 85 -5.82 -4.02 5.15
CA VAL A 85 -6.50 -2.74 5.39
C VAL A 85 -6.69 -2.58 6.89
N ILE A 86 -6.27 -1.44 7.44
CA ILE A 86 -6.22 -1.19 8.88
C ILE A 86 -6.87 0.16 9.18
N ASP A 87 -7.78 0.21 10.15
CA ASP A 87 -8.26 1.47 10.73
C ASP A 87 -7.14 2.12 11.57
N VAL A 88 -6.78 3.36 11.25
CA VAL A 88 -5.63 4.04 11.84
C VAL A 88 -5.87 5.55 12.01
N ASP A 89 -5.32 6.12 13.07
CA ASP A 89 -5.09 7.55 13.19
C ASP A 89 -3.58 7.82 13.16
N VAL A 90 -3.06 8.24 12.02
CA VAL A 90 -1.61 8.50 11.84
C VAL A 90 -1.07 9.65 12.69
N ARG A 91 -1.92 10.36 13.44
CA ARG A 91 -1.49 11.31 14.50
C ARG A 91 -1.02 10.58 15.77
N ARG A 92 -1.33 9.28 15.90
CA ARG A 92 -0.96 8.42 17.02
C ARG A 92 0.26 7.59 16.65
N GLU A 93 1.30 7.70 17.47
CA GLU A 93 2.55 6.95 17.30
C GLU A 93 2.33 5.41 17.23
N ALA A 94 1.36 4.90 18.00
CA ALA A 94 1.02 3.48 18.02
C ALA A 94 0.53 2.98 16.65
N ASP A 95 -0.32 3.76 15.97
CA ASP A 95 -0.92 3.37 14.69
C ASP A 95 0.12 3.45 13.57
N VAL A 96 1.03 4.43 13.63
CA VAL A 96 2.19 4.51 12.73
C VAL A 96 3.11 3.29 12.91
N ARG A 97 3.40 2.90 14.16
CA ARG A 97 4.20 1.70 14.45
C ARG A 97 3.52 0.43 13.95
N LEU A 98 2.20 0.32 14.08
CA LEU A 98 1.44 -0.82 13.58
C LEU A 98 1.59 -0.95 12.05
N LEU A 99 1.38 0.14 11.31
CA LEU A 99 1.52 0.15 9.85
C LEU A 99 2.93 -0.28 9.42
N LEU A 100 3.96 0.26 10.05
CA LEU A 100 5.35 -0.11 9.77
C LEU A 100 5.64 -1.58 10.11
N SER A 101 5.13 -2.07 11.25
CA SER A 101 5.35 -3.46 11.67
C SER A 101 4.69 -4.45 10.71
N VAL A 102 3.47 -4.14 10.26
CA VAL A 102 2.78 -4.96 9.25
C VAL A 102 3.55 -4.93 7.93
N LEU A 103 4.00 -3.75 7.48
CA LEU A 103 4.76 -3.65 6.24
C LEU A 103 6.06 -4.46 6.27
N VAL A 104 6.83 -4.37 7.35
CA VAL A 104 8.06 -5.15 7.53
C VAL A 104 7.74 -6.64 7.56
N GLY A 105 6.69 -7.06 8.28
CA GLY A 105 6.26 -8.46 8.31
C GLY A 105 5.87 -9.00 6.94
N LEU A 106 5.19 -8.19 6.10
CA LEU A 106 4.90 -8.55 4.71
C LEU A 106 6.18 -8.71 3.88
N ALA A 107 7.12 -7.77 4.00
CA ALA A 107 8.39 -7.81 3.28
C ALA A 107 9.23 -9.05 3.64
N GLU A 108 9.22 -9.46 4.91
CA GLU A 108 9.91 -10.67 5.36
C GLU A 108 9.20 -11.94 4.86
N ALA A 109 7.87 -11.94 4.79
CA ALA A 109 7.08 -13.07 4.28
C ALA A 109 7.24 -13.26 2.76
N ASP A 110 7.31 -12.17 2.00
CA ASP A 110 7.57 -12.19 0.55
C ASP A 110 9.04 -12.56 0.23
N GLY A 111 9.96 -12.39 1.19
CA GLY A 111 11.39 -12.73 1.09
C GLY A 111 11.74 -14.21 1.30
N GLY A 112 10.74 -15.11 1.34
CA GLY A 112 10.90 -16.54 1.62
C GLY A 112 11.31 -17.44 0.43
N ALA A 113 12.20 -17.00 -0.46
CA ALA A 113 13.03 -17.89 -1.30
C ALA A 113 14.19 -17.11 -1.94
N PRO A 114 15.47 -17.47 -1.71
CA PRO A 114 16.56 -16.94 -2.51
C PRO A 114 16.44 -17.44 -3.95
N PRO A 115 16.76 -16.62 -4.98
CA PRO A 115 16.91 -17.13 -6.33
C PRO A 115 18.12 -18.09 -6.39
N GLU A 116 17.92 -19.31 -6.89
CA GLU A 116 19.00 -20.23 -7.27
C GLU A 116 19.79 -19.73 -8.49
#